data_AF-A0A7X5N128-F1
#
_entry.id   AF-A0A7X5N128-F1
#
_cell.length_a   1.000
_cell.length_b   1.000
_cell.length_c   1.000
_cell.angle_alpha   90.00
_cell.angle_beta   90.00
_cell.angle_gamma   90.00
#
_symmetry.space_group_name_H-M   'P 1'
#
loop_
_entity.id
_entity.type
_entity.pdbx_description
1 polymer ?
#
loop_
_entity_poly.entity_id
_entity_poly.type
_entity_poly.pdbx_seq_one_letter_code
_entity_poly.pdbx_strand_id
1 'polypeptide(L)'
;EWRDRTIEVQVEEEVARIVRAAASGDMSGRVETDGKQGFFLQLAQQLNGLLDANAGSLEQISALLSALSRGDLTVRMHGEFSGVFAQMRDDANATAEQLADIVGRIKVSSTAINSAAGEIASGNSDLSHRTEQQAANLEETAASMEELTSTVRQNAESARQANQLAIGATGVASQGGEVVSQVVTTMSGIEASSKKIADIISVIDGISFQTNILALNAAVEAARAGEQ
;
A
#
# COMPACT_ATOMS: atom_id res chain seq x y z
N GLU A 1 -24.00 -56.52 -89.87
CA GLU A 1 -23.08 -56.88 -88.78
C GLU A 1 -23.70 -56.49 -87.44
N TRP A 2 -24.13 -57.47 -86.65
CA TRP A 2 -24.43 -57.23 -85.24
C TRP A 2 -23.10 -57.21 -84.49
N ARG A 3 -22.62 -56.03 -84.11
CA ARG A 3 -21.51 -55.91 -83.17
C ARG A 3 -22.05 -56.30 -81.79
N ASP A 4 -21.49 -57.34 -81.19
CA ASP A 4 -21.76 -57.71 -79.80
C ASP A 4 -21.26 -56.59 -78.88
N ARG A 5 -22.19 -55.90 -78.21
CA ARG A 5 -21.93 -54.76 -77.31
C ARG A 5 -22.07 -55.13 -75.83
N THR A 6 -22.19 -56.42 -75.52
CA THR A 6 -22.43 -56.89 -74.14
C THR A 6 -21.35 -56.42 -73.18
N ILE A 7 -20.09 -56.46 -73.62
CA ILE A 7 -18.93 -55.99 -72.83
C ILE A 7 -18.98 -54.47 -72.64
N GLU A 8 -19.37 -53.71 -73.67
CA GLU A 8 -19.44 -52.24 -73.58
C GLU A 8 -20.46 -51.79 -72.53
N VAL A 9 -21.67 -52.39 -72.55
CA VAL A 9 -22.74 -52.05 -71.61
C VAL A 9 -22.36 -52.41 -70.16
N GLN A 10 -21.70 -53.55 -69.96
CA GLN A 10 -21.22 -53.94 -68.62
C GLN A 10 -20.19 -52.95 -68.06
N VAL A 11 -19.24 -52.49 -68.88
CA VAL A 11 -18.25 -51.50 -68.46
C VAL A 11 -18.89 -50.14 -68.20
N GLU A 12 -19.86 -49.72 -69.01
CA GLU A 12 -20.60 -48.48 -68.79
C GLU A 12 -21.36 -48.49 -67.46
N GLU A 13 -22.05 -49.60 -67.14
CA GLU A 13 -22.77 -49.75 -65.87
C GLU A 13 -21.83 -49.77 -64.65
N GLU A 14 -20.69 -50.45 -64.78
CA GLU A 14 -19.65 -50.51 -63.75
C GLU A 14 -19.07 -49.12 -63.47
N VAL A 15 -18.63 -48.41 -64.51
CA VAL A 15 -18.08 -47.06 -64.41
C VAL A 15 -19.12 -46.09 -63.86
N ALA A 16 -20.37 -46.13 -64.35
CA ALA A 16 -21.44 -45.27 -63.85
C ALA A 16 -21.78 -45.52 -62.37
N ARG A 17 -21.58 -46.74 -61.87
CA ARG A 17 -21.74 -47.05 -60.44
C ARG A 17 -20.62 -46.44 -59.60
N ILE A 18 -19.37 -46.61 -60.02
CA ILE A 18 -18.20 -46.08 -59.32
C ILE A 18 -18.20 -44.55 -59.32
N VAL A 19 -18.51 -43.92 -60.45
CA VAL A 19 -18.59 -42.46 -60.55
C VAL A 19 -19.69 -41.90 -59.64
N ARG A 20 -20.84 -42.59 -59.52
CA ARG A 20 -21.89 -42.19 -58.56
C ARG A 20 -21.43 -42.32 -57.10
N ALA A 21 -20.74 -43.40 -56.74
CA ALA A 21 -20.17 -43.59 -55.41
C ALA A 21 -19.14 -42.48 -55.09
N ALA A 22 -18.23 -42.21 -56.03
CA ALA A 22 -17.25 -41.13 -55.93
C ALA A 22 -17.92 -39.75 -55.78
N ALA A 23 -18.97 -39.46 -56.54
CA ALA A 23 -19.72 -38.22 -56.41
C ALA A 23 -20.39 -38.06 -55.03
N SER A 24 -20.69 -39.16 -54.33
CA SER A 24 -21.16 -39.15 -52.94
C SER A 24 -20.04 -39.17 -51.88
N GLY A 25 -18.77 -39.13 -52.29
CA GLY A 25 -17.60 -39.11 -51.40
C GLY A 25 -17.00 -40.49 -51.11
N ASP A 26 -17.54 -41.57 -51.64
CA ASP A 26 -16.94 -42.91 -51.56
C ASP A 26 -15.96 -43.13 -52.72
N MET A 27 -14.68 -42.95 -52.42
CA MET A 27 -13.58 -43.15 -53.37
C MET A 27 -12.96 -44.54 -53.26
N SER A 28 -13.59 -45.52 -52.60
CA SER A 28 -13.04 -46.87 -52.43
C SER A 28 -13.27 -47.80 -53.63
N GLY A 29 -14.29 -47.53 -54.45
CA GLY A 29 -14.62 -48.34 -55.62
C GLY A 29 -13.53 -48.29 -56.70
N ARG A 30 -13.25 -49.40 -57.38
CA ARG A 30 -12.28 -49.48 -58.48
C ARG A 30 -12.90 -50.22 -59.66
N VAL A 31 -12.54 -49.81 -60.88
CA VAL A 31 -12.93 -50.52 -62.11
C VAL A 31 -12.03 -51.74 -62.24
N GLU A 32 -12.63 -52.91 -62.44
CA GLU A 32 -11.90 -54.15 -62.67
C GLU A 32 -11.08 -54.03 -63.96
N THR A 33 -9.82 -54.47 -63.95
CA THR A 33 -8.96 -54.42 -65.13
C THR A 33 -8.88 -55.75 -65.87
N ASP A 34 -9.31 -56.85 -65.23
CA ASP A 34 -9.25 -58.18 -65.80
C ASP A 34 -10.21 -58.32 -67.00
N GLY A 35 -9.77 -59.06 -68.02
CA GLY A 35 -10.52 -59.24 -69.27
C GLY A 35 -10.70 -58.00 -70.16
N LYS A 36 -10.29 -56.80 -69.73
CA LYS A 36 -10.40 -55.56 -70.51
C LYS A 36 -9.15 -55.35 -71.38
N GLN A 37 -9.35 -54.88 -72.63
CA GLN A 37 -8.26 -54.60 -73.57
C GLN A 37 -8.47 -53.25 -74.28
N GLY A 38 -7.37 -52.71 -74.84
CA GLY A 38 -7.40 -51.46 -75.60
C GLY A 38 -7.92 -50.29 -74.77
N PHE A 39 -8.90 -49.57 -75.32
CA PHE A 39 -9.49 -48.38 -74.71
C PHE A 39 -10.06 -48.62 -73.30
N PHE A 40 -10.80 -49.72 -73.09
CA PHE A 40 -11.46 -49.98 -71.80
C PHE A 40 -10.47 -50.24 -70.67
N LEU A 41 -9.33 -50.88 -70.96
CA LEU A 41 -8.26 -51.06 -69.98
C LEU A 41 -7.61 -49.72 -69.61
N GLN A 42 -7.32 -48.87 -70.62
CA GLN A 42 -6.77 -47.55 -70.38
C GLN A 42 -7.73 -46.67 -69.55
N LEU A 43 -9.03 -46.70 -69.86
CA LEU A 43 -10.05 -45.98 -69.11
C LEU A 43 -10.12 -46.46 -67.66
N ALA A 44 -10.12 -47.77 -67.42
CA ALA A 44 -10.13 -48.35 -66.08
C ALA A 44 -8.90 -47.91 -65.26
N GLN A 45 -7.71 -47.98 -65.86
CA GLN A 45 -6.46 -47.55 -65.20
C GLN A 45 -6.46 -46.05 -64.90
N GLN A 46 -6.91 -45.21 -65.83
CA GLN A 46 -6.98 -43.76 -65.63
C GLN A 46 -8.00 -43.38 -64.56
N LEU A 47 -9.17 -44.03 -64.55
CA LEU A 47 -10.20 -43.77 -63.53
C LEU A 47 -9.72 -44.22 -62.15
N ASN A 48 -9.10 -45.40 -62.04
CA ASN A 48 -8.53 -45.87 -60.78
C ASN A 48 -7.43 -44.93 -60.27
N GLY A 49 -6.51 -44.48 -61.14
CA GLY A 49 -5.48 -43.51 -60.76
C GLY A 49 -6.03 -42.16 -60.30
N LEU A 50 -7.11 -41.68 -60.92
CA LEU A 50 -7.82 -40.47 -60.48
C LEU A 50 -8.46 -40.66 -59.10
N LEU A 51 -9.09 -41.82 -58.86
CA LEU A 51 -9.70 -42.15 -57.57
C LEU A 51 -8.64 -42.30 -56.47
N ASP A 52 -7.51 -42.94 -56.75
CA ASP A 52 -6.39 -43.08 -55.81
C ASP A 52 -5.81 -41.72 -55.41
N ALA A 53 -5.55 -40.84 -56.39
CA ALA A 53 -5.00 -39.51 -56.13
C ALA A 53 -5.96 -38.63 -55.32
N ASN A 54 -7.25 -38.67 -55.64
CA ASN A 54 -8.27 -37.91 -54.91
C ASN A 54 -8.50 -38.46 -53.50
N ALA A 55 -8.58 -39.79 -53.34
CA ALA A 55 -8.77 -40.44 -52.04
C ALA A 55 -7.62 -40.11 -51.08
N GLY A 56 -6.37 -40.30 -51.53
CA GLY A 56 -5.20 -40.03 -50.69
C GLY A 56 -5.09 -38.57 -50.28
N SER A 57 -5.43 -37.64 -51.18
CA SER A 57 -5.41 -36.20 -50.86
C SER A 57 -6.46 -35.84 -49.81
N LEU A 58 -7.71 -36.30 -49.99
CA LEU A 58 -8.80 -36.03 -49.04
C LEU A 58 -8.58 -36.70 -47.69
N GLU A 59 -7.99 -37.89 -47.66
CA GLU A 59 -7.66 -38.60 -46.42
C GLU A 59 -6.65 -37.79 -45.58
N GLN A 60 -5.59 -37.26 -46.19
CA GLN A 60 -4.60 -36.45 -45.48
C GLN A 60 -5.18 -35.17 -44.90
N ILE A 61 -6.07 -34.48 -45.64
CA ILE A 61 -6.74 -33.27 -45.16
C ILE A 61 -7.67 -33.62 -43.99
N SER A 62 -8.44 -34.70 -44.12
CA SER A 62 -9.34 -35.16 -43.06
C SER A 62 -8.55 -35.52 -41.80
N ALA A 63 -7.41 -36.20 -41.93
CA ALA A 63 -6.52 -36.52 -40.82
C ALA A 63 -5.96 -35.26 -40.13
N LEU A 64 -5.51 -34.26 -40.91
CA LEU A 64 -5.04 -32.99 -40.39
C LEU A 64 -6.16 -32.22 -39.67
N LEU A 65 -7.35 -32.08 -40.26
CA LEU A 65 -8.49 -31.41 -39.63
C LEU A 65 -8.93 -32.13 -38.35
N SER A 66 -8.89 -33.46 -38.36
CA SER A 66 -9.16 -34.28 -37.19
C SER A 66 -8.14 -34.04 -36.08
N ALA A 67 -6.86 -33.93 -36.39
CA ALA A 67 -5.80 -33.57 -35.44
C ALA A 67 -6.00 -32.16 -34.86
N LEU A 68 -6.27 -31.17 -35.73
CA LEU A 68 -6.61 -29.80 -35.34
C LEU A 68 -7.80 -29.74 -34.39
N SER A 69 -8.86 -30.51 -34.65
CA SER A 69 -10.05 -30.56 -33.78
C SER A 69 -9.75 -31.12 -32.39
N ARG A 70 -8.70 -31.95 -32.25
CA ARG A 70 -8.19 -32.45 -30.97
C ARG A 70 -7.13 -31.54 -30.34
N GLY A 71 -6.83 -30.40 -30.96
CA GLY A 71 -5.80 -29.47 -30.51
C GLY A 71 -4.37 -29.89 -30.85
N ASP A 72 -4.18 -30.91 -31.68
CA ASP A 72 -2.85 -31.30 -32.15
C ASP A 72 -2.46 -30.47 -33.37
N LEU A 73 -1.68 -29.41 -33.10
CA LEU A 73 -1.17 -28.48 -34.10
C LEU A 73 0.20 -28.89 -34.64
N THR A 74 0.65 -30.13 -34.39
CA THR A 74 1.95 -30.65 -34.86
C THR A 74 1.83 -31.41 -36.18
N VAL A 75 0.63 -31.92 -36.50
CA VAL A 75 0.36 -32.67 -37.72
C VAL A 75 0.41 -31.75 -38.94
N ARG A 76 1.04 -32.24 -40.00
CA ARG A 76 1.19 -31.55 -41.28
C ARG A 76 0.91 -32.52 -42.41
N MET A 77 0.38 -32.02 -43.52
CA MET A 77 0.25 -32.78 -44.75
C MET A 77 1.60 -32.87 -45.47
N HIS A 78 1.95 -34.04 -45.98
CA HIS A 78 3.25 -34.36 -46.56
C HIS A 78 3.08 -35.09 -47.90
N GLY A 79 3.99 -34.81 -48.84
CA GLY A 79 3.99 -35.44 -50.17
C GLY A 79 3.88 -34.45 -51.31
N GLU A 80 4.03 -34.97 -52.53
CA GLU A 80 3.90 -34.23 -53.77
C GLU A 80 2.44 -34.22 -54.22
N PHE A 81 1.84 -33.04 -54.18
CA PHE A 81 0.52 -32.78 -54.73
C PHE A 81 0.66 -31.86 -55.93
N SER A 82 -0.37 -31.82 -56.77
CA SER A 82 -0.41 -30.96 -57.95
C SER A 82 -1.74 -30.21 -58.04
N GLY A 83 -1.72 -29.03 -58.65
CA GLY A 83 -2.90 -28.20 -58.83
C GLY A 83 -3.56 -27.83 -57.50
N VAL A 84 -4.89 -27.95 -57.44
CA VAL A 84 -5.70 -27.57 -56.27
C VAL A 84 -5.30 -28.34 -55.00
N PHE A 85 -4.85 -29.59 -55.11
CA PHE A 85 -4.44 -30.37 -53.94
C PHE A 85 -3.13 -29.84 -53.32
N ALA A 86 -2.22 -29.29 -54.14
CA ALA A 86 -1.01 -28.64 -53.62
C ALA A 86 -1.35 -27.38 -52.84
N GLN A 87 -2.24 -26.55 -53.40
CA GLN A 87 -2.71 -25.35 -52.72
C GLN A 87 -3.44 -25.70 -51.41
N MET A 88 -4.29 -26.73 -51.42
CA MET A 88 -5.00 -27.18 -50.23
C MET A 88 -4.06 -27.69 -49.14
N ARG A 89 -3.00 -28.42 -49.50
CA ARG A 89 -1.92 -28.79 -48.57
C ARG A 89 -1.27 -27.55 -47.96
N ASP A 90 -0.89 -26.58 -48.80
CA ASP A 90 -0.16 -25.40 -48.37
C ASP A 90 -1.02 -24.53 -47.43
N ASP A 91 -2.29 -24.29 -47.79
CA ASP A 91 -3.24 -23.55 -46.97
C ASP A 91 -3.55 -24.25 -45.63
N ALA A 92 -3.68 -25.59 -45.65
CA ALA A 92 -3.90 -26.39 -44.45
C ALA A 92 -2.70 -26.34 -43.50
N ASN A 93 -1.49 -26.49 -44.03
CA ASN A 93 -0.25 -26.40 -43.26
C ASN A 93 -0.03 -24.98 -42.70
N ALA A 94 -0.29 -23.95 -43.50
CA ALA A 94 -0.21 -22.55 -43.05
C ALA A 94 -1.23 -22.25 -41.93
N THR A 95 -2.44 -22.80 -42.02
CA THR A 95 -3.45 -22.66 -40.97
C THR A 95 -2.99 -23.32 -39.67
N ALA A 96 -2.44 -24.54 -39.74
CA ALA A 96 -1.93 -25.24 -38.57
C ALA A 96 -0.72 -24.51 -37.94
N GLU A 97 0.15 -23.92 -38.75
CA GLU A 97 1.27 -23.11 -38.30
C GLU A 97 0.81 -21.82 -37.61
N GLN A 98 -0.14 -21.09 -38.22
CA GLN A 98 -0.68 -19.85 -37.66
C GLN A 98 -1.38 -20.10 -36.31
N LEU A 99 -2.14 -21.18 -36.20
CA LEU A 99 -2.76 -21.57 -34.93
C LEU A 99 -1.70 -21.95 -33.89
N ALA A 100 -0.64 -22.66 -34.28
CA ALA A 100 0.44 -23.03 -33.38
C ALA A 100 1.17 -21.80 -32.83
N ASP A 101 1.44 -20.79 -33.67
CA ASP A 101 2.04 -19.53 -33.23
C ASP A 101 1.13 -18.78 -32.26
N ILE A 102 -0.16 -18.64 -32.58
CA ILE A 102 -1.13 -17.98 -31.70
C ILE A 102 -1.19 -18.67 -30.33
N VAL A 103 -1.30 -19.99 -30.29
CA VAL A 103 -1.32 -20.77 -29.04
C VAL A 103 0.02 -20.63 -28.29
N GLY A 104 1.15 -20.65 -28.99
CA GLY A 104 2.47 -20.40 -28.42
C GLY A 104 2.56 -19.05 -27.73
N ARG A 105 2.11 -17.98 -28.40
CA ARG A 105 2.05 -16.63 -27.84
C ARG A 105 1.12 -16.53 -26.64
N ILE A 106 -0.05 -17.17 -26.67
CA ILE A 106 -0.97 -17.24 -25.52
C ILE A 106 -0.30 -17.94 -24.33
N LYS A 107 0.43 -19.04 -24.57
CA LYS A 107 1.16 -19.77 -23.52
C LYS A 107 2.24 -18.90 -22.88
N VAL A 108 3.04 -18.20 -23.69
CA VAL A 108 4.07 -17.26 -23.19
C VAL A 108 3.44 -16.15 -22.34
N SER A 109 2.38 -15.50 -22.84
CA SER A 109 1.66 -14.46 -22.10
C SER A 109 1.07 -14.99 -20.79
N SER A 110 0.50 -16.20 -20.79
CA SER A 110 -0.08 -16.81 -19.59
C SER A 110 0.99 -17.09 -18.53
N THR A 111 2.17 -17.59 -18.94
CA THR A 111 3.31 -17.77 -18.03
C THR A 111 3.78 -16.43 -17.45
N ALA A 112 3.88 -15.38 -18.28
CA ALA A 112 4.26 -14.05 -17.82
C ALA A 112 3.25 -13.47 -16.81
N ILE A 113 1.95 -13.62 -17.08
CA ILE A 113 0.88 -13.21 -16.15
C ILE A 113 0.98 -13.98 -14.83
N ASN A 114 1.22 -15.30 -14.87
CA ASN A 114 1.36 -16.11 -13.67
C ASN A 114 2.57 -15.68 -12.81
N SER A 115 3.71 -15.39 -13.45
CA SER A 115 4.88 -14.85 -12.73
C SER A 115 4.58 -13.49 -12.10
N ALA A 116 3.98 -12.55 -12.86
CA ALA A 116 3.62 -11.24 -12.35
C ALA A 116 2.61 -11.31 -11.19
N ALA A 117 1.63 -12.23 -11.27
CA ALA A 117 0.70 -12.47 -10.18
C ALA A 117 1.39 -13.01 -8.91
N GLY A 118 2.40 -13.88 -9.07
CA GLY A 118 3.23 -14.36 -7.97
C GLY A 118 4.04 -13.23 -7.30
N GLU A 119 4.63 -12.34 -8.10
CA GLU A 119 5.34 -11.15 -7.59
C GLU A 119 4.39 -10.21 -6.84
N ILE A 120 3.19 -9.96 -7.37
CA ILE A 120 2.15 -9.15 -6.69
C ILE A 120 1.75 -9.80 -5.37
N ALA A 121 1.52 -11.11 -5.33
CA ALA A 121 1.15 -11.81 -4.11
C ALA A 121 2.22 -11.70 -3.03
N SER A 122 3.51 -11.87 -3.40
CA SER A 122 4.64 -11.68 -2.49
C SER A 122 4.74 -10.23 -2.00
N GLY A 123 4.61 -9.26 -2.90
CA GLY A 123 4.64 -7.84 -2.54
C GLY A 123 3.48 -7.43 -1.63
N ASN A 124 2.30 -8.00 -1.84
CA ASN A 124 1.13 -7.77 -0.98
C ASN A 124 1.32 -8.37 0.42
N SER A 125 1.97 -9.52 0.53
CA SER A 125 2.32 -10.11 1.83
C SER A 125 3.30 -9.25 2.62
N ASP A 126 4.33 -8.71 1.96
CA ASP A 126 5.28 -7.77 2.59
C ASP A 126 4.57 -6.48 3.03
N LEU A 127 3.72 -5.92 2.16
CA LEU A 127 2.93 -4.73 2.48
C LEU A 127 1.99 -4.97 3.67
N SER A 128 1.35 -6.13 3.76
CA SER A 128 0.50 -6.50 4.90
C SER A 128 1.32 -6.50 6.19
N HIS A 129 2.48 -7.18 6.20
CA HIS A 129 3.37 -7.20 7.36
C HIS A 129 3.84 -5.81 7.79
N ARG A 130 4.21 -4.96 6.83
CA ARG A 130 4.60 -3.58 7.10
C ARG A 130 3.45 -2.74 7.64
N THR A 131 2.22 -2.98 7.16
CA THR A 131 1.02 -2.31 7.65
C THR A 131 0.68 -2.73 9.07
N GLU A 132 0.81 -4.01 9.41
CA GLU A 132 0.67 -4.52 10.78
C GLU A 132 1.71 -3.90 11.72
N GLN A 133 2.99 -3.86 11.30
CA GLN A 133 4.04 -3.20 12.09
C GLN A 133 3.77 -1.71 12.29
N GLN A 134 3.30 -1.03 11.23
CA GLN A 134 2.96 0.39 11.32
C GLN A 134 1.77 0.64 12.25
N ALA A 135 0.78 -0.24 12.26
CA ALA A 135 -0.33 -0.19 13.21
C ALA A 135 0.18 -0.34 14.66
N ALA A 136 1.06 -1.30 14.93
CA ALA A 136 1.68 -1.47 16.25
C ALA A 136 2.47 -0.24 16.71
N ASN A 137 3.26 0.37 15.81
CA ASN A 137 4.00 1.59 16.12
C ASN A 137 3.06 2.78 16.41
N LEU A 138 1.91 2.85 15.73
CA LEU A 138 0.88 3.86 15.99
C LEU A 138 0.19 3.64 17.33
N GLU A 139 -0.04 2.39 17.75
CA GLU A 139 -0.54 2.07 19.10
C GLU A 139 0.44 2.52 20.18
N GLU A 140 1.74 2.25 20.01
CA GLU A 140 2.78 2.70 20.95
C GLU A 140 2.88 4.24 21.00
N THR A 141 2.75 4.90 19.85
CA THR A 141 2.71 6.36 19.77
C THR A 141 1.49 6.92 20.50
N ALA A 142 0.31 6.30 20.34
CA ALA A 142 -0.91 6.71 21.01
C ALA A 142 -0.79 6.56 22.54
N ALA A 143 -0.26 5.43 23.01
CA ALA A 143 0.01 5.21 24.44
C ALA A 143 0.99 6.24 25.01
N SER A 144 2.06 6.54 24.28
CA SER A 144 3.02 7.58 24.66
C SER A 144 2.37 8.97 24.74
N MET A 145 1.43 9.27 23.83
CA MET A 145 0.67 10.53 23.85
C MET A 145 -0.30 10.60 25.04
N GLU A 146 -0.89 9.48 25.48
CA GLU A 146 -1.69 9.43 26.70
C GLU A 146 -0.85 9.72 27.95
N GLU A 147 0.35 9.12 28.06
CA GLU A 147 1.27 9.36 29.16
C GLU A 147 1.76 10.82 29.20
N LEU A 148 2.10 11.39 28.03
CA LEU A 148 2.44 12.79 27.90
C LEU A 148 1.28 13.70 28.32
N THR A 149 0.06 13.38 27.90
CA THR A 149 -1.14 14.15 28.28
C THR A 149 -1.37 14.12 29.79
N SER A 150 -1.18 12.97 30.43
CA SER A 150 -1.23 12.82 31.89
C SER A 150 -0.20 13.70 32.58
N THR A 151 1.05 13.67 32.11
CA THR A 151 2.15 14.48 32.65
C THR A 151 1.89 15.98 32.49
N VAL A 152 1.40 16.40 31.32
CA VAL A 152 1.02 17.81 31.06
C VAL A 152 -0.10 18.25 32.02
N ARG A 153 -1.10 17.40 32.26
CA ARG A 153 -2.18 17.70 33.22
C ARG A 153 -1.65 17.83 34.65
N GLN A 154 -0.74 16.95 35.07
CA GLN A 154 -0.08 17.03 36.38
C GLN A 154 0.75 18.30 36.52
N ASN A 155 1.51 18.68 35.49
CA ASN A 155 2.29 19.92 35.47
C ASN A 155 1.38 21.16 35.57
N ALA A 156 0.24 21.17 34.87
CA ALA A 156 -0.72 22.26 34.95
C ALA A 156 -1.31 22.40 36.37
N GLU A 157 -1.64 21.30 37.04
CA GLU A 157 -2.11 21.31 38.42
C GLU A 157 -1.02 21.80 39.39
N SER A 158 0.22 21.33 39.20
CA SER A 158 1.37 21.72 40.01
C SER A 158 1.67 23.22 39.88
N ALA A 159 1.58 23.77 38.66
CA ALA A 159 1.69 25.20 38.43
C ALA A 159 0.56 25.99 39.10
N ARG A 160 -0.66 25.45 39.09
CA ARG A 160 -1.82 26.03 39.78
C ARG A 160 -1.59 26.10 41.30
N GLN A 161 -1.11 25.00 41.88
CA GLN A 161 -0.80 24.91 43.30
C GLN A 161 0.35 25.85 43.69
N ALA A 162 1.42 25.90 42.90
CA ALA A 162 2.53 26.82 43.11
C ALA A 162 2.07 28.30 43.08
N ASN A 163 1.17 28.64 42.15
CA ASN A 163 0.59 29.98 42.08
C ASN A 163 -0.25 30.32 43.33
N GLN A 164 -1.03 29.36 43.86
CA GLN A 164 -1.77 29.56 45.12
C GLN A 164 -0.83 29.76 46.31
N LEU A 165 0.24 28.96 46.42
CA LEU A 165 1.25 29.16 47.46
C LEU A 165 1.91 30.54 47.35
N ALA A 166 2.25 30.98 46.14
CA ALA A 166 2.84 32.29 45.90
C ALA A 166 1.89 33.42 46.37
N ILE A 167 0.60 33.35 46.02
CA ILE A 167 -0.43 34.30 46.50
C ILE A 167 -0.50 34.31 48.03
N GLY A 168 -0.50 33.12 48.66
CA GLY A 168 -0.49 32.99 50.12
C GLY A 168 0.75 33.63 50.76
N ALA A 169 1.93 33.38 50.21
CA ALA A 169 3.19 33.98 50.67
C ALA A 169 3.19 35.51 50.51
N THR A 170 2.66 36.04 49.40
CA THR A 170 2.48 37.48 49.22
C THR A 170 1.53 38.07 50.27
N GLY A 171 0.44 37.36 50.60
CA GLY A 171 -0.47 37.76 51.68
C GLY A 171 0.22 37.86 53.04
N VAL A 172 0.98 36.83 53.41
CA VAL A 172 1.77 36.83 54.66
C VAL A 172 2.82 37.95 54.66
N ALA A 173 3.52 38.16 53.55
CA ALA A 173 4.50 39.25 53.41
C ALA A 173 3.85 40.63 53.57
N SER A 174 2.65 40.84 53.01
CA SER A 174 1.90 42.09 53.17
C SER A 174 1.54 42.35 54.63
N GLN A 175 1.08 41.32 55.34
CA GLN A 175 0.71 41.41 56.75
C GLN A 175 1.94 41.64 57.65
N GLY A 176 3.06 41.00 57.33
CA GLY A 176 4.35 41.29 57.96
C GLY A 176 4.81 42.74 57.72
N GLY A 177 4.59 43.28 56.52
CA GLY A 177 4.86 44.68 56.19
C GLY A 177 4.04 45.66 57.05
N GLU A 178 2.76 45.36 57.29
CA GLU A 178 1.90 46.14 58.18
C GLU A 178 2.41 46.13 59.64
N VAL A 179 2.81 44.97 60.14
CA VAL A 179 3.41 44.84 61.49
C VAL A 179 4.70 45.64 61.60
N VAL A 180 5.59 45.56 60.60
CA VAL A 180 6.83 46.35 60.57
C VAL A 180 6.52 47.85 60.53
N SER A 181 5.51 48.28 59.77
CA SER A 181 5.05 49.67 59.75
C SER A 181 4.60 50.14 61.14
N GLN A 182 3.81 49.33 61.85
CA GLN A 182 3.40 49.61 63.22
C GLN A 182 4.58 49.72 64.18
N VAL A 183 5.60 48.86 64.02
CA VAL A 183 6.85 48.92 64.81
C VAL A 183 7.60 50.23 64.55
N VAL A 184 7.71 50.67 63.29
CA VAL A 184 8.34 51.95 62.93
C VAL A 184 7.60 53.12 63.58
N THR A 185 6.26 53.17 63.48
CA THR A 185 5.46 54.21 64.14
C THR A 185 5.66 54.23 65.65
N THR A 186 5.75 53.05 66.28
CA THR A 186 5.99 52.92 67.72
C THR A 186 7.40 53.43 68.09
N MET A 187 8.42 53.11 67.30
CA MET A 187 9.79 53.59 67.50
C MET A 187 9.90 55.11 67.36
N SER A 188 9.21 55.71 66.39
CA SER A 188 9.12 57.18 66.29
C SER A 188 8.43 57.81 67.51
N GLY A 189 7.42 57.14 68.08
CA GLY A 189 6.80 57.58 69.34
C GLY A 189 7.75 57.51 70.54
N ILE A 190 8.58 56.46 70.62
CA ILE A 190 9.63 56.30 71.64
C ILE A 190 10.70 57.39 71.50
N GLU A 191 11.12 57.70 70.28
CA GLU A 191 12.09 58.77 69.99
C GLU A 191 11.55 60.13 70.47
N ALA A 192 10.31 60.47 70.10
CA ALA A 192 9.67 61.71 70.52
C ALA A 192 9.54 61.82 72.04
N SER A 193 9.20 60.71 72.71
CA SER A 193 9.11 60.65 74.18
C SER A 193 10.48 60.81 74.84
N SER A 194 11.51 60.16 74.29
CA SER A 194 12.90 60.30 74.75
C SER A 194 13.39 61.74 74.63
N LYS A 195 13.02 62.44 73.55
CA LYS A 195 13.35 63.86 73.38
C LYS A 195 12.67 64.75 74.42
N LYS A 196 11.38 64.53 74.70
CA LYS A 196 10.70 65.22 75.82
C LYS A 196 11.36 64.96 77.16
N ILE A 197 11.78 63.72 77.42
CA ILE A 197 12.53 63.39 78.65
C ILE A 197 13.82 64.19 78.70
N ALA A 198 14.59 64.26 77.60
CA ALA A 198 15.80 65.07 77.53
C ALA A 198 15.54 66.56 77.81
N ASP A 199 14.46 67.12 77.24
CA ASP A 199 14.06 68.50 77.51
C ASP A 199 13.72 68.72 79.00
N ILE A 200 13.00 67.79 79.63
CA ILE A 200 12.68 67.82 81.07
C ILE A 200 13.96 67.72 81.91
N ILE A 201 14.88 66.82 81.57
CA ILE A 201 16.17 66.69 82.25
C ILE A 201 16.96 67.99 82.14
N SER A 202 16.94 68.66 80.98
CA SER A 202 17.58 69.97 80.80
C SER A 202 16.97 71.04 81.70
N VAL A 203 15.65 71.04 81.90
CA VAL A 203 14.98 71.94 82.85
C VAL A 203 15.35 71.59 84.29
N ILE A 204 15.39 70.30 84.64
CA ILE A 204 15.80 69.83 85.98
C ILE A 204 17.25 70.21 86.27
N ASP A 205 18.14 70.11 85.29
CA ASP A 205 19.54 70.53 85.42
C ASP A 205 19.63 72.05 85.65
N GLY A 206 18.82 72.84 84.93
CA GLY A 206 18.66 74.28 85.17
C GLY A 206 18.15 74.61 86.59
N ILE A 207 17.13 73.90 87.07
CA ILE A 207 16.60 74.05 88.45
C ILE A 207 17.67 73.65 89.47
N SER A 208 18.42 72.58 89.21
CA SER A 208 19.49 72.10 90.08
C SER A 208 20.60 73.13 90.20
N PHE A 209 21.00 73.77 89.10
CA PHE A 209 21.96 74.88 89.11
C PHE A 209 21.43 76.10 89.88
N GLN A 210 20.18 76.51 89.63
CA GLN A 210 19.56 77.60 90.39
C GLN A 210 19.49 77.30 91.89
N THR A 211 19.12 76.08 92.26
CA THR A 211 19.05 75.62 93.65
C THR A 211 20.43 75.63 94.29
N ASN A 212 21.47 75.21 93.55
CA ASN A 212 22.86 75.26 94.00
C ASN A 212 23.33 76.70 94.24
N ILE A 213 23.01 77.64 93.35
CA ILE A 213 23.29 79.07 93.54
C ILE A 213 22.50 79.66 94.72
N LEU A 214 21.23 79.29 94.88
CA LEU A 214 20.39 79.76 95.98
C LEU A 214 20.92 79.26 97.33
N ALA A 215 21.31 77.99 97.40
CA ALA A 215 21.93 77.38 98.57
C ALA A 215 23.28 78.04 98.90
N LEU A 216 24.10 78.34 97.88
CA LEU A 216 25.34 79.08 98.05
C LEU A 216 25.11 80.50 98.57
N ASN A 217 24.17 81.24 97.98
CA ASN A 217 23.81 82.58 98.45
C ASN A 217 23.24 82.56 99.87
N ALA A 218 22.40 81.58 100.21
CA ALA A 218 21.89 81.41 101.57
C ALA A 218 23.00 81.08 102.56
N ALA A 219 23.98 80.24 102.19
CA ALA A 219 25.15 79.95 103.01
C ALA A 219 26.04 81.19 103.22
N VAL A 220 26.22 82.01 102.17
CA VAL A 220 26.96 83.29 102.25
C VAL A 220 26.22 84.30 103.12
N GLU A 221 24.91 84.47 102.95
CA GLU A 221 24.12 85.43 103.75
C GLU A 221 23.96 84.96 105.20
N ALA A 222 23.87 83.65 105.45
CA ALA A 222 23.94 83.08 106.80
C ALA A 222 25.31 83.34 107.46
N ALA A 223 26.40 83.23 106.71
CA ALA A 223 27.73 83.62 107.20
C ALA A 223 27.81 85.14 107.47
N ARG A 224 27.10 85.96 106.69
CA ARG A 224 27.06 87.42 106.84
C ARG A 224 26.17 87.91 107.99
N ALA A 225 25.06 87.24 108.25
CA ALA A 225 24.16 87.53 109.38
C ALA A 225 24.74 87.08 110.73
N GLY A 226 25.75 86.20 110.73
CA GLY A 226 26.52 85.86 111.92
C GLY A 226 27.52 86.93 112.37
N GLU A 227 27.72 87.99 111.58
CA GLU A 227 28.60 89.14 111.92
C GLU A 227 27.82 90.41 112.37
N GLN A 228 26.48 90.33 112.50
CA GLN A 228 25.66 91.35 113.19
C GLN A 228 25.23 90.87 114.59
#